data_AF-A0A1Y4SFL7-F1
#
_entry.id   AF-A0A1Y4SFL7-F1
#
_cell.length_a   1.000
_cell.length_b   1.000
_cell.length_c   1.000
_cell.angle_alpha   90.00
_cell.angle_beta   90.00
_cell.angle_gamma   90.00
#
_symmetry.space_group_name_H-M   'P 1'
#
loop_
_entity.id
_entity.type
_entity.pdbx_description
1 polymer ?
#
loop_
_entity_poly.entity_id
_entity_poly.type
_entity_poly.pdbx_seq_one_letter_code
_entity_poly.pdbx_strand_id
1 'polypeptide(L)'
;MKFRRLLLAAGLTAVMVMAGCGQDSAEDTAAQETEQTEEVSTEETEQTEDAAESAPEDESTAESDSQTDAGDSQAENAGEEQTYEDNFAVDSEAVSAFADKIKEAVAAKDMEALADLTSFPVYVGIPDTDGMVETRDDFLALGADQVLTDELLESVASADMSGQEPSMAGFVVAGESGRPNIIFGVVEGKLAITGINY
;
A
#
# COMPACT_ATOMS: atom_id res chain seq x y z
N MET A 1 52.82 34.73 -15.36
CA MET A 1 51.96 35.72 -14.67
C MET A 1 50.60 35.03 -14.44
N LYS A 2 49.91 35.03 -13.29
CA LYS A 2 49.80 35.94 -12.14
C LYS A 2 49.24 37.34 -12.49
N PHE A 3 47.91 37.46 -12.42
CA PHE A 3 47.21 38.60 -11.80
C PHE A 3 46.04 38.08 -10.94
N ARG A 4 45.58 38.89 -9.97
CA ARG A 4 44.57 38.60 -8.93
C ARG A 4 43.89 39.93 -8.54
N ARG A 5 42.76 39.86 -7.79
CA ARG A 5 42.01 40.96 -7.14
C ARG A 5 41.11 41.73 -8.13
N LEU A 6 40.02 42.41 -7.73
CA LEU A 6 39.42 42.73 -6.41
C LEU A 6 38.20 41.79 -6.10
N LEU A 7 37.56 41.67 -4.91
CA LEU A 7 37.13 42.59 -3.83
C LEU A 7 35.98 43.55 -4.28
N LEU A 8 34.97 43.94 -3.48
CA LEU A 8 34.65 43.76 -2.05
C LEU A 8 33.11 43.98 -1.81
N ALA A 9 32.70 43.89 -0.54
CA ALA A 9 31.39 44.16 0.10
C ALA A 9 30.37 42.99 0.04
N ALA A 10 29.81 42.45 1.13
CA ALA A 10 29.47 42.94 2.48
C ALA A 10 28.18 43.79 2.54
N GLY A 11 27.09 43.15 2.97
CA GLY A 11 25.81 43.76 3.35
C GLY A 11 25.23 42.97 4.53
N LEU A 12 24.84 43.66 5.60
CA LEU A 12 24.45 43.07 6.87
C LEU A 12 23.14 43.70 7.32
N THR A 13 22.11 42.88 7.52
CA THR A 13 20.83 43.25 8.13
C THR A 13 20.30 42.06 8.91
N ALA A 14 20.31 42.18 10.25
CA ALA A 14 19.53 41.31 11.11
C ALA A 14 18.07 41.76 11.12
N VAL A 15 17.13 40.83 11.29
CA VAL A 15 15.72 41.12 11.55
C VAL A 15 15.30 40.34 12.79
N MET A 16 14.84 41.06 13.81
CA MET A 16 14.32 40.52 15.06
C MET A 16 13.37 41.55 15.70
N VAL A 17 12.50 41.10 16.60
CA VAL A 17 11.63 41.89 17.51
C VAL A 17 10.24 42.32 16.99
N MET A 18 9.26 41.45 17.28
CA MET A 18 7.96 41.71 17.92
C MET A 18 6.88 42.63 17.30
N ALA A 19 5.71 42.00 17.08
CA ALA A 19 4.34 42.37 17.51
C ALA A 19 3.89 43.85 17.62
N GLY A 20 2.74 44.15 16.99
CA GLY A 20 1.90 45.33 17.25
C GLY A 20 0.51 45.19 16.58
N CYS A 21 -0.53 45.79 17.17
CA CYS A 21 -1.93 45.72 16.70
C CYS A 21 -2.52 47.11 16.35
N GLY A 22 -3.60 47.15 15.54
CA GLY A 22 -4.39 48.35 15.16
C GLY A 22 -4.74 48.30 13.65
N GLN A 23 -6.00 48.36 13.20
CA GLN A 23 -6.96 49.49 13.19
C GLN A 23 -6.49 50.70 12.33
N ASP A 24 -7.32 51.40 11.55
CA ASP A 24 -8.80 51.41 11.36
C ASP A 24 -9.13 51.86 9.90
N SER A 25 -10.33 51.94 9.30
CA SER A 25 -11.77 51.93 9.68
C SER A 25 -12.59 51.21 8.53
N ALA A 26 -13.92 51.29 8.29
CA ALA A 26 -15.05 52.06 8.84
C ALA A 26 -16.42 51.36 8.62
N GLU A 27 -17.36 51.59 9.56
CA GLU A 27 -18.84 51.79 9.44
C GLU A 27 -19.68 50.93 8.45
N ASP A 28 -20.83 50.34 8.82
CA ASP A 28 -21.98 51.00 9.47
C ASP A 28 -23.02 50.02 10.15
N THR A 29 -23.69 50.53 11.20
CA THR A 29 -25.05 50.24 11.72
C THR A 29 -25.51 48.87 12.29
N ALA A 30 -26.21 49.00 13.44
CA ALA A 30 -27.24 48.15 14.07
C ALA A 30 -26.88 47.01 15.05
N ALA A 31 -27.66 46.99 16.15
CA ALA A 31 -27.75 45.99 17.22
C ALA A 31 -28.55 44.74 16.74
N GLN A 32 -28.72 43.64 17.51
CA GLN A 32 -28.86 43.53 18.97
C GLN A 32 -28.54 42.10 19.49
N GLU A 33 -28.45 41.96 20.81
CA GLU A 33 -28.27 40.70 21.55
C GLU A 33 -29.37 39.65 21.28
N THR A 34 -29.00 38.36 21.37
CA THR A 34 -29.53 37.44 22.40
C THR A 34 -28.59 36.24 22.56
N GLU A 35 -28.30 35.87 23.80
CA GLU A 35 -27.84 34.52 24.16
C GLU A 35 -29.04 33.56 24.14
N GLN A 36 -28.85 32.30 23.73
CA GLN A 36 -29.60 31.21 24.36
C GLN A 36 -28.84 29.88 24.29
N THR A 37 -28.77 29.20 25.44
CA THR A 37 -28.40 27.80 25.58
C THR A 37 -29.67 26.98 25.80
N GLU A 38 -29.81 25.87 25.09
CA GLU A 38 -30.74 24.78 25.44
C GLU A 38 -29.85 23.51 25.44
N GLU A 39 -29.73 22.71 26.50
CA GLU A 39 -30.75 22.14 27.41
C GLU A 39 -31.75 21.21 26.72
N VAL A 40 -31.44 19.92 26.72
CA VAL A 40 -32.40 18.82 26.50
C VAL A 40 -32.28 17.90 27.71
N SER A 41 -33.39 17.67 28.41
CA SER A 41 -33.40 16.97 29.70
C SER A 41 -34.10 15.61 29.63
N THR A 42 -33.49 14.62 30.28
CA THR A 42 -34.10 13.47 31.00
C THR A 42 -35.50 12.97 30.61
N GLU A 43 -35.58 11.68 30.30
CA GLU A 43 -36.56 10.80 30.97
C GLU A 43 -35.81 9.62 31.61
N GLU A 44 -36.24 9.22 32.82
CA GLU A 44 -35.79 8.00 33.51
C GLU A 44 -36.81 6.87 33.31
N THR A 45 -36.39 5.62 33.47
CA THR A 45 -37.30 4.53 33.89
C THR A 45 -36.51 3.51 34.71
N GLU A 46 -37.11 3.04 35.80
CA GLU A 46 -36.42 2.32 36.88
C GLU A 46 -36.24 0.81 36.64
N GLN A 47 -35.04 0.33 37.01
CA GLN A 47 -34.73 -0.87 37.78
C GLN A 47 -35.83 -1.94 38.01
N THR A 48 -35.51 -3.21 37.71
CA THR A 48 -35.71 -4.33 38.68
C THR A 48 -34.79 -5.52 38.37
N GLU A 49 -34.39 -6.24 39.41
CA GLU A 49 -33.59 -7.48 39.36
C GLU A 49 -34.49 -8.72 39.39
N ASP A 50 -34.02 -9.88 38.94
CA ASP A 50 -33.78 -11.09 39.76
C ASP A 50 -33.34 -12.31 38.90
N ALA A 51 -33.06 -13.44 39.56
CA ALA A 51 -33.03 -14.81 39.06
C ALA A 51 -31.81 -15.23 38.23
N ALA A 52 -30.71 -15.50 38.94
CA ALA A 52 -29.69 -16.45 38.47
C ALA A 52 -30.12 -17.89 38.78
N GLU A 53 -29.87 -18.85 37.88
CA GLU A 53 -29.73 -20.26 38.29
C GLU A 53 -28.69 -21.03 37.45
N SER A 54 -27.75 -21.64 38.18
CA SER A 54 -27.06 -22.91 37.92
C SER A 54 -26.57 -23.29 36.50
N ALA A 55 -25.23 -23.35 36.39
CA ALA A 55 -24.48 -24.38 35.64
C ALA A 55 -24.73 -25.80 36.27
N PRO A 56 -24.13 -26.96 35.87
CA PRO A 56 -22.80 -27.10 35.25
C PRO A 56 -22.51 -28.36 34.36
N GLU A 57 -21.26 -28.49 33.87
CA GLU A 57 -20.50 -29.71 33.40
C GLU A 57 -21.16 -30.65 32.33
N ASP A 58 -20.50 -31.55 31.60
CA ASP A 58 -19.07 -31.86 31.35
C ASP A 58 -18.98 -32.49 29.92
N GLU A 59 -17.98 -33.35 29.70
CA GLU A 59 -17.75 -34.34 28.62
C GLU A 59 -16.75 -33.90 27.54
N SER A 60 -15.48 -34.23 27.83
CA SER A 60 -14.40 -34.31 26.84
C SER A 60 -14.69 -35.36 25.77
N THR A 61 -14.24 -35.11 24.53
CA THR A 61 -13.56 -36.16 23.77
C THR A 61 -12.62 -35.54 22.74
N ALA A 62 -11.34 -35.87 22.84
CA ALA A 62 -10.43 -35.77 21.70
C ALA A 62 -10.47 -37.10 20.96
N GLU A 63 -10.33 -37.07 19.63
CA GLU A 63 -9.69 -38.17 18.91
C GLU A 63 -8.83 -37.62 17.76
N SER A 64 -7.84 -38.40 17.34
CA SER A 64 -6.78 -37.96 16.43
C SER A 64 -6.34 -39.06 15.47
N ASP A 65 -6.84 -39.02 14.24
CA ASP A 65 -6.21 -39.63 13.06
C ASP A 65 -6.40 -38.66 11.86
N SER A 66 -5.38 -38.22 11.12
CA SER A 66 -4.24 -38.91 10.48
C SER A 66 -4.57 -39.55 9.13
N GLN A 67 -3.60 -39.43 8.21
CA GLN A 67 -3.58 -39.89 6.81
C GLN A 67 -4.34 -38.99 5.82
N THR A 68 -3.65 -38.13 5.06
CA THR A 68 -2.82 -38.44 3.87
C THR A 68 -3.58 -39.14 2.74
N ASP A 69 -3.99 -38.36 1.75
CA ASP A 69 -3.90 -38.81 0.36
C ASP A 69 -2.96 -37.85 -0.38
N ALA A 70 -1.91 -38.41 -0.99
CA ALA A 70 -0.90 -37.64 -1.73
C ALA A 70 -1.22 -37.77 -3.21
N GLY A 71 -2.18 -36.96 -3.67
CA GLY A 71 -2.58 -36.88 -5.06
C GLY A 71 -1.46 -36.31 -5.93
N ASP A 72 -0.51 -37.15 -6.32
CA ASP A 72 0.51 -36.82 -7.31
C ASP A 72 -0.18 -36.45 -8.64
N SER A 73 0.12 -35.26 -9.14
CA SER A 73 -0.43 -34.72 -10.40
C SER A 73 0.59 -33.76 -11.04
N GLN A 74 1.86 -34.15 -11.02
CA GLN A 74 2.90 -33.50 -11.82
C GLN A 74 2.84 -34.01 -13.27
N ALA A 75 2.81 -33.05 -14.23
CA ALA A 75 2.49 -33.23 -15.64
C ALA A 75 1.03 -33.71 -15.87
N GLU A 76 0.21 -33.07 -16.72
CA GLU A 76 0.52 -32.32 -17.94
C GLU A 76 -0.19 -30.96 -17.97
N ASN A 77 0.49 -29.89 -18.39
CA ASN A 77 -0.20 -28.69 -18.88
C ASN A 77 0.54 -28.04 -20.07
N ALA A 78 0.69 -28.81 -21.15
CA ALA A 78 0.69 -28.25 -22.50
C ALA A 78 -0.76 -27.93 -22.93
N GLY A 79 -1.45 -27.14 -22.11
CA GLY A 79 -2.85 -26.75 -22.28
C GLY A 79 -3.01 -25.35 -22.87
N GLU A 80 -4.26 -24.91 -22.91
CA GLU A 80 -4.66 -23.59 -23.43
C GLU A 80 -4.03 -22.46 -22.57
N GLU A 81 -3.67 -21.32 -23.19
CA GLU A 81 -3.20 -20.17 -22.41
C GLU A 81 -4.28 -19.78 -21.41
N GLN A 82 -3.99 -19.85 -20.11
CA GLN A 82 -4.95 -19.47 -19.08
C GLN A 82 -5.25 -17.97 -19.19
N THR A 83 -6.53 -17.64 -19.41
CA THR A 83 -7.04 -16.27 -19.49
C THR A 83 -8.11 -16.03 -18.45
N TYR A 84 -7.92 -15.00 -17.62
CA TYR A 84 -8.86 -14.55 -16.61
C TYR A 84 -9.78 -13.45 -17.16
N GLU A 85 -11.01 -13.33 -16.66
CA GLU A 85 -11.91 -12.22 -17.03
C GLU A 85 -11.53 -10.92 -16.30
N ASP A 86 -11.28 -11.02 -14.99
CA ASP A 86 -10.75 -9.95 -14.13
C ASP A 86 -10.02 -10.54 -12.91
N ASN A 87 -9.62 -9.69 -11.96
CA ASN A 87 -8.92 -10.09 -10.74
C ASN A 87 -9.73 -11.06 -9.84
N PHE A 88 -11.07 -11.02 -9.90
CA PHE A 88 -11.95 -11.88 -9.09
C PHE A 88 -12.11 -13.27 -9.71
N ALA A 89 -11.71 -13.46 -10.97
CA ALA A 89 -11.66 -14.75 -11.64
C ALA A 89 -10.34 -15.52 -11.41
N VAL A 90 -9.36 -14.93 -10.70
CA VAL A 90 -8.06 -15.55 -10.41
C VAL A 90 -8.14 -16.37 -9.12
N ASP A 91 -7.68 -17.61 -9.16
CA ASP A 91 -7.61 -18.48 -7.98
C ASP A 91 -6.34 -18.22 -7.12
N SER A 92 -6.37 -18.67 -5.87
CA SER A 92 -5.29 -18.45 -4.90
C SER A 92 -3.96 -19.14 -5.25
N GLU A 93 -3.98 -20.20 -6.05
CA GLU A 93 -2.75 -20.89 -6.50
C GLU A 93 -2.07 -20.06 -7.59
N ALA A 94 -2.84 -19.57 -8.57
CA ALA A 94 -2.37 -18.64 -9.60
C ALA A 94 -1.84 -17.32 -9.02
N VAL A 95 -2.53 -16.74 -8.02
CA VAL A 95 -2.05 -15.54 -7.28
C VAL A 95 -0.70 -15.82 -6.62
N SER A 96 -0.57 -16.92 -5.89
CA SER A 96 0.66 -17.29 -5.19
C SER A 96 1.81 -17.56 -6.17
N ALA A 97 1.55 -18.36 -7.21
CA ALA A 97 2.54 -18.74 -8.22
C ALA A 97 2.95 -17.58 -9.15
N PHE A 98 2.18 -16.49 -9.23
CA PHE A 98 2.63 -15.25 -9.86
C PHE A 98 3.47 -14.40 -8.91
N ALA A 99 3.03 -14.25 -7.65
CA ALA A 99 3.76 -13.54 -6.62
C ALA A 99 5.15 -14.14 -6.35
N ASP A 100 5.30 -15.47 -6.36
CA ASP A 100 6.60 -16.13 -6.21
C ASP A 100 7.59 -15.78 -7.34
N LYS A 101 7.11 -15.57 -8.57
CA LYS A 101 7.96 -15.08 -9.69
C LYS A 101 8.43 -13.65 -9.46
N ILE A 102 7.55 -12.79 -8.92
CA ILE A 102 7.92 -11.44 -8.50
C ILE A 102 8.98 -11.51 -7.41
N LYS A 103 8.79 -12.36 -6.39
CA LYS A 103 9.73 -12.56 -5.28
C LYS A 103 11.08 -13.09 -5.76
N GLU A 104 11.10 -14.02 -6.73
CA GLU A 104 12.33 -14.53 -7.35
C GLU A 104 13.07 -13.43 -8.12
N ALA A 105 12.40 -12.71 -9.03
CA ALA A 105 13.01 -11.63 -9.82
C ALA A 105 13.57 -10.51 -8.93
N VAL A 106 12.80 -10.08 -7.92
CA VAL A 106 13.21 -9.07 -6.94
C VAL A 106 14.41 -9.56 -6.12
N ALA A 107 14.37 -10.77 -5.57
CA ALA A 107 15.47 -11.32 -4.77
C ALA A 107 16.77 -11.53 -5.58
N ALA A 108 16.66 -11.84 -6.88
CA ALA A 108 17.79 -11.92 -7.80
C ALA A 108 18.36 -10.55 -8.21
N LYS A 109 17.65 -9.45 -7.89
CA LYS A 109 17.80 -8.11 -8.49
C LYS A 109 17.72 -8.11 -10.03
N ASP A 110 16.92 -9.01 -10.62
CA ASP A 110 16.80 -9.20 -12.06
C ASP A 110 15.72 -8.28 -12.66
N MET A 111 16.18 -7.17 -13.25
CA MET A 111 15.32 -6.20 -13.93
C MET A 111 14.73 -6.71 -15.25
N GLU A 112 15.36 -7.68 -15.93
CA GLU A 112 14.84 -8.26 -17.18
C GLU A 112 13.66 -9.20 -16.85
N ALA A 113 13.83 -10.07 -15.86
CA ALA A 113 12.77 -10.95 -15.37
C ALA A 113 11.60 -10.15 -14.77
N LEU A 114 11.87 -9.08 -14.02
CA LEU A 114 10.83 -8.21 -13.48
C LEU A 114 10.08 -7.45 -14.59
N ALA A 115 10.78 -7.01 -15.64
CA ALA A 115 10.17 -6.36 -16.79
C ALA A 115 9.30 -7.32 -17.62
N ASP A 116 9.67 -8.60 -17.72
CA ASP A 116 8.87 -9.65 -18.39
C ASP A 116 7.61 -10.04 -17.61
N LEU A 117 7.55 -9.74 -16.30
CA LEU A 117 6.34 -9.83 -15.47
C LEU A 117 5.48 -8.56 -15.52
N THR A 118 5.90 -7.50 -16.22
CA THR A 118 5.29 -6.16 -16.12
C THR A 118 4.45 -5.78 -17.35
N SER A 119 3.26 -5.24 -17.10
CA SER A 119 2.42 -4.63 -18.15
C SER A 119 2.78 -3.15 -18.30
N PHE A 120 3.21 -2.74 -19.50
CA PHE A 120 3.51 -1.35 -19.82
C PHE A 120 2.30 -0.65 -20.48
N PRO A 121 2.03 0.64 -20.16
CA PRO A 121 2.79 1.51 -19.26
C PRO A 121 2.52 1.18 -17.79
N VAL A 122 3.56 1.25 -16.94
CA VAL A 122 3.52 0.85 -15.51
C VAL A 122 3.78 2.05 -14.59
N TYR A 123 3.18 2.06 -13.39
CA TYR A 123 3.52 3.04 -12.36
C TYR A 123 4.73 2.59 -11.52
N VAL A 124 5.73 3.44 -11.33
CA VAL A 124 6.91 3.19 -10.49
C VAL A 124 7.19 4.45 -9.66
N GLY A 125 6.69 4.50 -8.42
CA GLY A 125 6.58 5.72 -7.61
C GLY A 125 7.87 6.29 -7.00
N ILE A 126 8.96 6.35 -7.78
CA ILE A 126 10.28 6.83 -7.33
C ILE A 126 10.26 8.36 -7.17
N PRO A 127 10.90 8.93 -6.13
CA PRO A 127 11.03 10.38 -5.95
C PRO A 127 11.55 11.14 -7.18
N ASP A 128 11.13 12.40 -7.29
CA ASP A 128 11.48 13.34 -8.37
C ASP A 128 11.10 12.90 -9.81
N THR A 129 10.24 11.89 -9.96
CA THR A 129 9.60 11.49 -11.22
C THR A 129 8.08 11.76 -11.18
N ASP A 130 7.40 11.68 -12.33
CA ASP A 130 5.92 11.57 -12.38
C ASP A 130 5.43 10.14 -12.07
N GLY A 131 6.36 9.18 -12.04
CA GLY A 131 6.14 7.78 -11.76
C GLY A 131 5.57 6.97 -12.92
N MET A 132 5.40 7.53 -14.13
CA MET A 132 4.86 6.76 -15.26
C MET A 132 5.96 6.26 -16.19
N VAL A 133 6.04 4.94 -16.39
CA VAL A 133 7.08 4.29 -17.20
C VAL A 133 6.42 3.67 -18.42
N GLU A 134 6.61 4.30 -19.57
CA GLU A 134 5.87 3.99 -20.81
C GLU A 134 6.32 2.69 -21.50
N THR A 135 7.59 2.28 -21.34
CA THR A 135 8.14 1.12 -22.07
C THR A 135 9.07 0.24 -21.22
N ARG A 136 9.27 -1.01 -21.70
CA ARG A 136 10.25 -1.96 -21.15
C ARG A 136 11.67 -1.39 -21.14
N ASP A 137 12.06 -0.67 -22.18
CA ASP A 137 13.41 -0.09 -22.30
C ASP A 137 13.61 1.07 -21.28
N ASP A 138 12.58 1.89 -21.06
CA ASP A 138 12.61 2.96 -20.04
C ASP A 138 12.67 2.37 -18.61
N PHE A 139 11.96 1.27 -18.36
CA PHE A 139 11.98 0.56 -17.08
C PHE A 139 13.36 -0.04 -16.77
N LEU A 140 14.00 -0.67 -17.75
CA LEU A 140 15.38 -1.15 -17.62
C LEU A 140 16.37 0.01 -17.42
N ALA A 141 16.11 1.18 -18.00
CA ALA A 141 16.96 2.36 -17.87
C ALA A 141 16.94 3.00 -16.46
N LEU A 142 15.92 2.73 -15.63
CA LEU A 142 15.93 3.08 -14.20
C LEU A 142 17.00 2.27 -13.44
N GLY A 143 17.14 0.99 -13.79
CA GLY A 143 18.12 0.07 -13.20
C GLY A 143 17.79 -0.42 -11.78
N ALA A 144 18.45 -1.51 -11.40
CA ALA A 144 18.18 -2.23 -10.16
C ALA A 144 18.46 -1.39 -8.90
N ASP A 145 19.43 -0.47 -8.91
CA ASP A 145 19.75 0.35 -7.74
C ASP A 145 18.68 1.41 -7.42
N GLN A 146 17.86 1.81 -8.41
CA GLN A 146 16.80 2.81 -8.26
C GLN A 146 15.43 2.17 -7.99
N VAL A 147 15.17 0.97 -8.53
CA VAL A 147 13.91 0.23 -8.34
C VAL A 147 14.01 -0.78 -7.19
N LEU A 148 15.06 -1.59 -7.14
CA LEU A 148 15.20 -2.69 -6.18
C LEU A 148 16.00 -2.23 -4.96
N THR A 149 15.41 -1.24 -4.28
CA THR A 149 15.87 -0.68 -3.00
C THR A 149 15.80 -1.73 -1.89
N ASP A 150 16.63 -1.57 -0.86
CA ASP A 150 16.71 -2.54 0.23
C ASP A 150 15.37 -2.63 1.02
N GLU A 151 14.59 -1.55 1.08
CA GLU A 151 13.24 -1.53 1.66
C GLU A 151 12.23 -2.34 0.81
N LEU A 152 12.32 -2.27 -0.53
CA LEU A 152 11.47 -3.07 -1.43
C LEU A 152 11.86 -4.55 -1.38
N LEU A 153 13.15 -4.85 -1.25
CA LEU A 153 13.65 -6.22 -1.08
C LEU A 153 13.17 -6.84 0.23
N GLU A 154 13.23 -6.12 1.35
CA GLU A 154 12.73 -6.59 2.65
C GLU A 154 11.21 -6.79 2.64
N SER A 155 10.45 -5.83 2.08
CA SER A 155 8.99 -5.91 1.95
C SER A 155 8.55 -7.08 1.06
N VAL A 156 9.12 -7.21 -0.13
CA VAL A 156 8.76 -8.30 -1.07
C VAL A 156 9.20 -9.67 -0.54
N ALA A 157 10.36 -9.78 0.11
CA ALA A 157 10.80 -11.05 0.72
C ALA A 157 9.88 -11.49 1.87
N SER A 158 9.45 -10.56 2.73
CA SER A 158 8.57 -10.82 3.88
C SER A 158 7.08 -10.94 3.55
N ALA A 159 6.67 -10.62 2.31
CA ALA A 159 5.27 -10.66 1.89
C ALA A 159 4.64 -12.05 2.04
N ASP A 160 3.52 -12.12 2.77
CA ASP A 160 2.64 -13.28 2.79
C ASP A 160 1.56 -13.17 1.71
N MET A 161 1.38 -14.27 0.97
CA MET A 161 0.38 -14.39 -0.09
C MET A 161 -0.81 -15.28 0.35
N SER A 162 -0.76 -15.84 1.56
CA SER A 162 -1.86 -16.61 2.11
C SER A 162 -3.10 -15.72 2.35
N GLY A 163 -4.27 -16.19 1.94
CA GLY A 163 -5.54 -15.49 2.16
C GLY A 163 -5.71 -14.14 1.43
N GLN A 164 -4.90 -13.83 0.41
CA GLN A 164 -5.04 -12.61 -0.38
C GLN A 164 -6.43 -12.52 -1.05
N GLU A 165 -7.21 -11.51 -0.69
CA GLU A 165 -8.52 -11.25 -1.29
C GLU A 165 -8.38 -10.45 -2.61
N PRO A 166 -9.07 -10.83 -3.70
CA PRO A 166 -9.03 -10.10 -4.96
C PRO A 166 -9.68 -8.71 -4.84
N SER A 167 -9.08 -7.72 -5.51
CA SER A 167 -9.58 -6.34 -5.52
C SER A 167 -9.63 -5.75 -6.93
N MET A 168 -10.26 -4.57 -7.09
CA MET A 168 -10.22 -3.83 -8.36
C MET A 168 -8.80 -3.37 -8.75
N ALA A 169 -7.87 -3.26 -7.79
CA ALA A 169 -6.46 -2.96 -8.07
C ALA A 169 -5.63 -4.22 -8.38
N GLY A 170 -6.17 -5.42 -8.12
CA GLY A 170 -5.43 -6.68 -8.14
C GLY A 170 -5.01 -7.11 -6.73
N PHE A 171 -3.80 -7.65 -6.64
CA PHE A 171 -3.19 -8.26 -5.45
C PHE A 171 -1.91 -7.50 -5.07
N VAL A 172 -1.50 -7.56 -3.81
CA VAL A 172 -0.39 -6.74 -3.29
C VAL A 172 0.70 -7.63 -2.67
N VAL A 173 1.91 -7.54 -3.20
CA VAL A 173 3.12 -8.13 -2.62
C VAL A 173 3.77 -7.07 -1.72
N ALA A 174 3.55 -7.20 -0.40
CA ALA A 174 4.10 -6.32 0.62
C ALA A 174 4.29 -7.06 1.95
N GLY A 175 5.30 -6.66 2.73
CA GLY A 175 5.46 -7.05 4.13
C GLY A 175 4.50 -6.29 5.07
N GLU A 176 4.63 -6.50 6.37
CA GLU A 176 3.73 -5.95 7.42
C GLU A 176 3.56 -4.42 7.38
N SER A 177 4.52 -3.68 6.83
CA SER A 177 4.45 -2.21 6.66
C SER A 177 3.47 -1.76 5.56
N GLY A 178 3.10 -2.63 4.63
CA GLY A 178 2.28 -2.32 3.45
C GLY A 178 2.96 -1.44 2.39
N ARG A 179 4.13 -0.86 2.68
CA ARG A 179 4.99 -0.09 1.75
C ARG A 179 6.48 -0.26 2.10
N PRO A 180 7.38 -0.16 1.10
CA PRO A 180 7.12 -0.18 -0.34
C PRO A 180 6.48 -1.51 -0.80
N ASN A 181 5.84 -1.56 -1.97
CA ASN A 181 5.10 -2.74 -2.45
C ASN A 181 5.06 -2.88 -3.98
N ILE A 182 4.66 -4.06 -4.45
CA ILE A 182 4.34 -4.33 -5.86
C ILE A 182 2.86 -4.74 -5.97
N ILE A 183 2.16 -4.16 -6.93
CA ILE A 183 0.77 -4.49 -7.27
C ILE A 183 0.76 -5.24 -8.61
N PHE A 184 0.04 -6.35 -8.67
CA PHE A 184 -0.18 -7.10 -9.89
C PHE A 184 -1.66 -7.50 -10.05
N GLY A 185 -2.11 -7.68 -11.28
CA GLY A 185 -3.50 -8.02 -11.59
C GLY A 185 -3.65 -8.49 -13.03
N VAL A 186 -4.91 -8.67 -13.45
CA VAL A 186 -5.25 -9.15 -14.79
C VAL A 186 -5.21 -8.00 -15.80
N VAL A 187 -4.33 -8.13 -16.80
CA VAL A 187 -4.24 -7.23 -17.97
C VAL A 187 -4.28 -8.09 -19.23
N GLU A 188 -5.17 -7.74 -20.18
CA GLU A 188 -5.43 -8.52 -21.40
C GLU A 188 -5.65 -10.03 -21.15
N GLY A 189 -6.24 -10.36 -19.99
CA GLY A 189 -6.53 -11.72 -19.53
C GLY A 189 -5.37 -12.44 -18.84
N LYS A 190 -4.19 -11.84 -18.69
CA LYS A 190 -3.00 -12.45 -18.07
C LYS A 190 -2.59 -11.71 -16.81
N LEU A 191 -1.99 -12.40 -15.83
CA LEU A 191 -1.42 -11.73 -14.66
C LEU A 191 -0.17 -10.95 -15.05
N ALA A 192 -0.10 -9.68 -14.62
CA ALA A 192 1.02 -8.78 -14.85
C ALA A 192 1.15 -7.75 -13.70
N ILE A 193 2.37 -7.29 -13.43
CA ILE A 193 2.63 -6.14 -12.55
C ILE A 193 2.03 -4.89 -13.19
N THR A 194 1.28 -4.13 -12.38
CA THR A 194 0.60 -2.88 -12.76
C THR A 194 1.15 -1.67 -12.01
N GLY A 195 1.86 -1.87 -10.90
CA GLY A 195 2.59 -0.80 -10.23
C GLY A 195 3.61 -1.25 -9.18
N ILE A 196 4.60 -0.39 -8.93
CA ILE A 196 5.59 -0.49 -7.85
C ILE A 196 5.51 0.81 -7.05
N ASN A 197 5.21 0.71 -5.75
CA ASN A 197 4.96 1.85 -4.87
C ASN A 197 6.02 1.95 -3.77
N TYR A 198 6.31 3.19 -3.38
CA TYR A 198 7.11 3.55 -2.20
C TYR A 198 6.26 4.42 -1.26
#